data_AF-A0ABD5HWE4-F1
#
_entry.id   AF-A0ABD5HWE4-F1
#
_cell.length_a   1.000
_cell.length_b   1.000
_cell.length_c   1.000
_cell.angle_alpha   90.00
_cell.angle_beta   90.00
_cell.angle_gamma   90.00
#
_symmetry.space_group_name_H-M   'P 1'
#
loop_
_entity.id
_entity.type
_entity.pdbx_description
1 polymer ?
#
loop_
_entity_poly.entity_id
_entity_poly.type
_entity_poly.pdbx_seq_one_letter_code
_entity_poly.pdbx_strand_id
1 'polypeptide(L)' 'MTERKYALFASTSLLVMAFISFFSYGFVHGNLVVQGDASTTFHNIQTSNSLFKAEISGWIIIFITDIVAA' A
#
# COMPACT_ATOMS: atom_id res chain seq x y z
N MET A 1 3.21 14.45 25.99
CA MET A 1 1.98 13.77 25.50
C MET A 1 1.63 12.66 26.49
N THR A 2 0.35 12.40 26.76
CA THR A 2 -0.09 11.31 27.67
C THR A 2 -0.09 9.97 26.95
N GLU A 3 0.22 8.87 27.66
CA GLU A 3 0.19 7.46 27.18
C GLU A 3 -1.03 7.14 26.29
N ARG A 4 -2.22 7.61 26.70
CA ARG A 4 -3.47 7.45 25.95
C ARG A 4 -3.44 8.05 24.54
N LYS A 5 -2.78 9.20 24.36
CA LYS A 5 -2.67 9.86 23.04
C LYS A 5 -1.76 9.07 22.12
N TYR A 6 -0.66 8.50 22.63
CA TYR A 6 0.21 7.60 21.88
C TYR A 6 -0.51 6.31 21.48
N ALA A 7 -1.23 5.68 22.42
CA ALA A 7 -2.00 4.46 22.14
C ALA A 7 -3.05 4.67 21.03
N LEU A 8 -3.79 5.79 21.06
CA LEU A 8 -4.77 6.14 20.03
C LEU A 8 -4.12 6.42 18.67
N PHE A 9 -2.96 7.08 18.67
CA PHE A 9 -2.22 7.38 17.45
C PHE A 9 -1.66 6.09 16.81
N ALA A 10 -1.00 5.23 17.58
CA ALA A 10 -0.45 3.95 17.10
C ALA A 10 -1.54 3.03 16.54
N SER A 11 -2.68 2.91 17.23
CA SER A 11 -3.81 2.10 16.75
C SER A 11 -4.47 2.68 15.49
N THR A 12 -4.57 4.02 15.36
CA THR A 12 -5.05 4.66 14.13
C THR A 12 -4.09 4.42 12.96
N SER A 13 -2.77 4.54 13.20
CA SER A 13 -1.73 4.25 12.22
C SER A 13 -1.83 2.81 11.70
N LEU A 14 -2.02 1.83 12.58
CA LEU A 14 -2.22 0.42 12.19
C LEU A 14 -3.45 0.21 11.31
N LEU A 15 -4.57 0.89 11.59
CA LEU A 15 -5.78 0.80 10.74
C LEU A 15 -5.54 1.40 9.36
N VAL A 16 -4.85 2.54 9.29
CA VAL A 16 -4.48 3.19 8.02
C VAL A 16 -3.55 2.27 7.22
N MET A 17 -2.54 1.67 7.85
CA MET A 17 -1.63 0.72 7.22
C MET A 17 -2.38 -0.47 6.63
N ALA A 18 -3.31 -1.07 7.39
CA ALA A 18 -4.10 -2.21 6.93
C ALA A 18 -4.94 -1.87 5.69
N PHE A 19 -5.58 -0.69 5.69
CA PHE A 19 -6.37 -0.23 4.55
C PHE A 19 -5.50 -0.01 3.30
N ILE A 20 -4.34 0.64 3.46
CA ILE A 20 -3.42 0.91 2.35
C ILE A 20 -2.81 -0.39 1.82
N SER A 21 -2.48 -1.34 2.68
CA SER A 21 -1.99 -2.67 2.28
C SER A 21 -3.04 -3.42 1.46
N PHE A 22 -4.30 -3.43 1.92
CA PHE A 22 -5.41 -4.02 1.17
C PHE A 22 -5.56 -3.36 -0.20
N PHE A 23 -5.50 -2.03 -0.30
CA PHE A 23 -5.61 -1.33 -1.58
C PHE A 23 -4.41 -1.63 -2.50
N SER A 24 -3.18 -1.44 -2.03
CA SER A 24 -1.98 -1.62 -2.84
C SER A 24 -1.79 -3.05 -3.31
N TYR A 25 -1.84 -4.02 -2.39
CA TYR A 25 -1.57 -5.41 -2.74
C TYR A 25 -2.84 -6.16 -3.17
N GLY A 26 -3.95 -5.95 -2.47
CA GLY A 26 -5.20 -6.68 -2.74
C GLY A 26 -5.89 -6.22 -4.03
N PHE A 27 -5.88 -4.92 -4.33
CA PHE A 27 -6.53 -4.37 -5.52
C PHE A 27 -5.53 -4.02 -6.62
N VAL A 28 -4.59 -3.11 -6.36
CA VAL A 28 -3.73 -2.56 -7.40
C VAL A 28 -2.79 -3.62 -8.00
N HIS A 29 -2.07 -4.35 -7.15
CA HIS A 29 -1.12 -5.38 -7.58
C HIS A 29 -1.83 -6.50 -8.39
N GLY A 30 -3.02 -6.92 -7.96
CA GLY A 30 -3.81 -7.94 -8.68
C GLY A 30 -4.31 -7.48 -10.06
N ASN A 31 -4.45 -6.17 -10.29
CA ASN A 31 -4.81 -5.62 -11.60
C ASN A 31 -3.58 -5.40 -12.51
N LEU A 32 -2.39 -5.30 -11.94
CA LEU A 32 -1.15 -5.02 -12.69
C LEU A 32 -0.37 -6.30 -13.01
N VAL A 33 -0.27 -7.23 -12.07
CA VAL A 33 0.60 -8.39 -12.15
C VAL A 33 -0.20 -9.65 -12.43
N VAL A 34 0.08 -10.27 -13.58
CA VAL A 34 -0.47 -11.58 -13.95
C VAL A 34 0.64 -12.62 -13.78
N GLN A 35 0.53 -13.46 -12.76
CA GLN A 35 1.52 -14.49 -12.49
C GLN A 35 1.60 -15.47 -13.66
N GLY A 36 2.83 -15.75 -14.13
CA GLY A 36 3.07 -16.64 -15.27
C GLY A 36 2.94 -15.98 -16.65
N ASP A 37 2.52 -14.71 -16.73
CA ASP A 37 2.43 -13.96 -17.99
C ASP A 37 3.09 -12.58 -17.90
N ALA A 38 4.37 -12.54 -18.27
CA ALA A 38 5.16 -11.32 -18.29
C ALA A 38 4.71 -10.34 -19.39
N SER A 39 4.17 -10.84 -20.50
CA SER A 39 3.66 -10.03 -21.62
C SER A 39 2.47 -9.21 -21.16
N THR A 40 1.49 -9.89 -20.53
CA THR A 40 0.28 -9.25 -20.03
C THR A 40 0.57 -8.31 -18.86
N THR A 41 1.50 -8.69 -17.97
CA THR A 41 1.96 -7.81 -16.87
C THR A 41 2.58 -6.51 -17.42
N PHE A 42 3.48 -6.62 -18.40
CA PHE A 42 4.09 -5.43 -19.01
C PHE A 42 3.04 -4.53 -19.68
N HIS A 43 2.11 -5.14 -20.41
CA HIS A 43 1.00 -4.40 -21.02
C HIS A 43 0.14 -3.69 -19.95
N ASN A 44 -0.25 -4.37 -18.88
CA ASN A 44 -1.07 -3.78 -17.81
C ASN A 44 -0.36 -2.62 -17.11
N ILE A 45 0.95 -2.72 -16.85
CA ILE A 45 1.75 -1.63 -16.28
C ILE A 45 1.84 -0.44 -17.23
N GLN A 46 2.03 -0.71 -18.53
CA GLN A 46 2.14 0.35 -19.54
C GLN A 46 0.81 1.09 -19.73
N THR A 47 -0.30 0.36 -19.79
CA THR A 47 -1.65 0.89 -19.98
C THR A 47 -2.18 1.56 -18.70
N SER A 48 -1.82 1.03 -17.53
CA SER A 48 -2.30 1.47 -16.22
C SER A 48 -1.20 2.11 -15.36
N ASN A 49 -0.41 3.02 -15.94
CA ASN A 49 0.71 3.67 -15.24
C ASN A 49 0.29 4.38 -13.93
N SER A 50 -0.93 4.91 -13.87
CA SER A 50 -1.49 5.54 -12.67
C SER A 50 -1.64 4.54 -11.51
N LEU A 51 -2.15 3.34 -11.81
CA LEU A 51 -2.26 2.26 -10.84
C LEU A 51 -0.87 1.84 -10.34
N PHE A 52 0.11 1.71 -11.24
CA PHE A 52 1.48 1.38 -10.84
C PHE A 52 2.09 2.42 -9.88
N LYS A 53 1.90 3.71 -10.17
CA LYS A 53 2.32 4.79 -9.26
C LYS A 53 1.58 4.75 -7.93
N ALA A 54 0.29 4.43 -7.94
CA ALA A 54 -0.51 4.28 -6.72
C ALA A 54 -0.01 3.12 -5.86
N GLU A 55 0.39 1.99 -6.46
CA GLU A 55 0.97 0.86 -5.74
C GLU A 55 2.23 1.28 -4.97
N ILE A 56 3.19 1.90 -5.66
CA ILE A 56 4.44 2.39 -5.06
C ILE A 56 4.15 3.42 -3.96
N SER A 57 3.22 4.34 -4.21
CA SER A 57 2.84 5.35 -3.23
C SER A 57 2.28 4.72 -1.96
N GLY A 58 1.42 3.70 -2.09
CA GLY A 58 0.89 2.99 -0.93
C GLY A 58 1.97 2.23 -0.15
N TRP A 59 2.95 1.62 -0.82
CA TRP A 59 4.12 1.01 -0.16
C TRP A 59 4.94 2.05 0.62
N ILE A 60 5.14 3.24 0.08
CA ILE A 60 5.82 4.34 0.79
C ILE A 60 5.04 4.76 2.04
N ILE A 61 3.71 4.88 1.95
CA ILE A 61 2.89 5.27 3.10
C ILE A 61 2.94 4.19 4.19
N ILE A 62 2.88 2.91 3.82
CA ILE A 62 3.05 1.79 4.77
C ILE A 62 4.39 1.90 5.49
N PHE A 63 5.48 2.11 4.75
CA PHE A 63 6.82 2.26 5.34
C PHE A 63 6.92 3.44 6.31
N ILE A 64 6.32 4.59 5.98
CA ILE A 64 6.24 5.73 6.91
C ILE A 64 5.43 5.36 8.15
N THR A 65 4.31 4.66 7.96
CA THR A 65 3.42 4.27 9.05
C THR A 65 4.08 3.28 10.00
N ASP A 66 4.94 2.38 9.50
CA ASP A 66 5.75 1.47 10.32
C ASP A 66 6.72 2.24 11.24
N ILE A 67 7.41 3.25 10.71
CA ILE A 67 8.32 4.10 11.51
C ILE A 67 7.55 4.87 12.59
N VAL A 68 6.34 5.30 12.26
CA VAL A 68 5.49 6.11 13.14
C VAL A 68 4.81 5.25 14.23
N ALA A 69 4.57 3.98 13.95
CA ALA A 69 3.95 3.03 14.89
C ALA A 69 4.97 2.35 15.84
N ALA A 70 6.25 2.31 15.47
CA ALA A 70 7.35 1.77 16.27
C ALA A 70 7.74 2.68 17.45
#